data_AF-A0A3G9K0R8-F1
#
_entry.id   AF-A0A3G9K0R8-F1
#
_cell.length_a   1.000
_cell.length_b   1.000
_cell.length_c   1.000
_cell.angle_alpha   90.00
_cell.angle_beta   90.00
_cell.angle_gamma   90.00
#
_symmetry.space_group_name_H-M   'P 1'
#
loop_
_entity.id
_entity.type
_entity.pdbx_description
1 polymer ?
#
loop_
_entity_poly.entity_id
_entity_poly.type
_entity_poly.pdbx_seq_one_letter_code
_entity_poly.pdbx_strand_id
1 'polypeptide(L)'
;MTALGETNQESLWRENKAQGGCLIDVARGEVILRGLAMPHSPRLYQGNLYFLNSGYGTLNRWHPQTGSTEIIAELPGFTRGLDCWEGHAFVGLSQVRETAVFGGLPLDERRNQLRCGLAIVNLATSQLVATFWFNSGVEEVFAVSVLPGYRNPALIGPDTDLDGTQSVWMVPSLIV
;
A
#
# COMPACT_ATOMS: atom_id res chain seq x y z
N MET A 1 -4.00 -12.26 4.56
CA MET A 1 -4.92 -11.11 4.35
C MET A 1 -4.66 -10.05 5.42
N THR A 2 -4.89 -8.76 5.13
CA THR A 2 -4.90 -7.70 6.16
C THR A 2 -6.35 -7.33 6.48
N ALA A 3 -6.64 -6.99 7.73
CA ALA A 3 -7.92 -6.42 8.15
C ALA A 3 -7.68 -5.18 9.03
N LEU A 4 -8.64 -4.25 9.03
CA LEU A 4 -8.56 -3.01 9.83
C LEU A 4 -8.97 -3.20 11.30
N GLY A 5 -9.56 -4.36 11.63
CA GLY A 5 -10.09 -4.68 12.95
C GLY A 5 -10.51 -6.15 13.04
N GLU A 6 -10.44 -6.74 14.23
CA GLU A 6 -11.02 -8.06 14.54
C GLU A 6 -12.49 -7.91 14.95
N THR A 7 -13.31 -7.29 14.10
CA THR A 7 -14.73 -7.04 14.34
C THR A 7 -15.56 -7.27 13.09
N ASN A 8 -16.79 -7.75 13.28
CA ASN A 8 -17.80 -7.92 12.23
C ASN A 8 -18.92 -6.88 12.32
N GLN A 9 -18.85 -5.94 13.27
CA GLN A 9 -19.82 -4.88 13.41
C GLN A 9 -19.46 -3.70 12.49
N GLU A 10 -20.49 -3.09 11.91
CA GLU A 10 -20.31 -1.96 11.02
C GLU A 10 -19.51 -0.85 11.71
N SER A 11 -18.50 -0.34 11.00
CA SER A 11 -17.71 0.82 11.40
C SER A 11 -16.85 0.72 12.68
N LEU A 12 -16.97 -0.34 13.49
CA LEU A 12 -16.21 -0.46 14.75
C LEU A 12 -14.69 -0.53 14.58
N TRP A 13 -14.19 -0.86 13.39
CA TRP A 13 -12.75 -0.78 13.09
C TRP A 13 -12.19 0.64 13.26
N ARG A 14 -13.04 1.67 13.17
CA ARG A 14 -12.61 3.09 13.30
C ARG A 14 -12.19 3.46 14.72
N GLU A 15 -12.74 2.79 15.74
CA GLU A 15 -12.48 3.11 17.15
C GLU A 15 -11.02 2.86 17.53
N ASN A 16 -10.42 1.81 16.97
CA ASN A 16 -9.04 1.44 17.22
C ASN A 16 -8.21 1.40 15.94
N LYS A 17 -8.44 2.28 14.96
CA LYS A 17 -7.74 2.25 13.66
C LYS A 17 -6.20 2.33 13.74
N ALA A 18 -5.64 2.87 14.83
CA ALA A 18 -4.20 2.97 15.05
C ALA A 18 -3.55 1.64 15.48
N GLN A 19 -4.30 0.70 16.07
CA GLN A 19 -3.73 -0.55 16.61
C GLN A 19 -4.63 -1.79 16.39
N GLY A 20 -5.82 -1.62 15.84
CA GLY A 20 -6.83 -2.67 15.70
C GLY A 20 -6.60 -3.56 14.49
N GLY A 21 -5.74 -3.15 13.56
CA GLY A 21 -5.47 -3.92 12.36
C GLY A 21 -4.68 -5.20 12.64
N CYS A 22 -4.86 -6.17 11.75
CA CYS A 22 -4.24 -7.48 11.88
C CYS A 22 -3.88 -8.12 10.53
N LEU A 23 -2.97 -9.10 10.58
CA LEU A 23 -2.73 -10.06 9.50
C LEU A 23 -3.38 -11.40 9.85
N ILE A 24 -4.05 -11.97 8.86
CA ILE A 24 -4.79 -13.23 8.95
C ILE A 24 -4.19 -14.22 7.96
N ASP A 25 -3.79 -15.39 8.45
CA ASP A 25 -3.62 -16.58 7.64
C ASP A 25 -5.01 -17.16 7.36
N VAL A 26 -5.46 -17.00 6.12
CA VAL A 26 -6.81 -17.39 5.70
C VAL A 26 -6.95 -18.91 5.62
N ALA A 27 -5.90 -19.62 5.22
CA ALA A 27 -5.95 -21.07 5.09
C ALA A 27 -6.09 -21.74 6.47
N ARG A 28 -5.42 -21.18 7.48
CA ARG A 28 -5.50 -21.64 8.87
C ARG A 28 -6.66 -21.03 9.66
N GLY A 29 -7.22 -19.92 9.19
CA GLY A 29 -8.22 -19.15 9.94
C GLY A 29 -7.65 -18.47 11.18
N GLU A 30 -6.35 -18.16 11.17
CA GLU A 30 -5.62 -17.66 12.34
C GLU A 30 -5.14 -16.22 12.14
N VAL A 31 -5.23 -15.41 13.19
CA VAL A 31 -4.60 -14.08 13.23
C VAL A 31 -3.14 -14.25 13.64
N ILE A 32 -2.23 -13.96 12.71
CA ILE A 32 -0.78 -14.18 12.87
C ILE A 32 -0.05 -12.92 13.37
N LEU A 33 -0.69 -11.75 13.28
CA LEU A 33 -0.14 -10.49 13.78
C LEU A 33 -1.28 -9.51 14.10
N ARG A 34 -1.14 -8.76 15.19
CA ARG A 34 -2.09 -7.73 15.67
C ARG A 34 -1.35 -6.41 15.88
N GLY A 35 -2.06 -5.36 16.28
CA GLY A 35 -1.44 -4.09 16.65
C GLY A 35 -1.09 -3.22 15.44
N LEU A 36 -1.62 -3.51 14.25
CA LEU A 36 -1.28 -2.78 13.03
C LEU A 36 -2.16 -1.53 12.88
N ALA A 37 -1.57 -0.46 12.36
CA ALA A 37 -2.26 0.78 12.04
C ALA A 37 -2.74 0.72 10.59
N MET A 38 -4.03 0.45 10.39
CA MET A 38 -4.66 0.37 9.07
C MET A 38 -3.85 -0.41 8.02
N PRO A 39 -3.58 -1.70 8.22
CA PRO A 39 -2.68 -2.46 7.34
C PRO A 39 -3.29 -2.74 5.97
N HIS A 40 -2.45 -2.77 4.92
CA HIS A 40 -2.87 -2.99 3.54
C HIS A 40 -1.92 -3.93 2.78
N SER A 41 -2.44 -4.44 1.64
CA SER A 41 -1.67 -5.01 0.54
C SER A 41 -0.65 -6.08 0.95
N PRO A 42 -1.04 -7.15 1.67
CA PRO A 42 -0.11 -8.24 1.97
C PRO A 42 0.31 -8.93 0.68
N ARG A 43 1.62 -9.20 0.53
CA ARG A 43 2.22 -9.79 -0.67
C ARG A 43 3.22 -10.87 -0.27
N LEU A 44 2.99 -12.09 -0.76
CA LEU A 44 4.02 -13.13 -0.73
C LEU A 44 4.97 -12.92 -1.90
N TYR A 45 6.27 -12.86 -1.62
CA TYR A 45 7.30 -12.71 -2.63
C TYR A 45 8.60 -13.38 -2.19
N GLN A 46 9.14 -14.26 -3.03
CA GLN A 46 10.38 -15.02 -2.76
C GLN A 46 10.41 -15.67 -1.35
N GLY A 47 9.30 -16.31 -0.96
CA GLY A 47 9.19 -16.99 0.34
C GLY A 47 9.00 -16.08 1.56
N ASN A 48 8.93 -14.76 1.37
CA ASN A 48 8.68 -13.79 2.44
C ASN A 48 7.27 -13.21 2.35
N LEU A 49 6.68 -12.87 3.50
CA LEU A 49 5.43 -12.12 3.57
C LEU A 49 5.73 -10.64 3.83
N TYR A 50 5.43 -9.81 2.85
CA TYR A 50 5.47 -8.35 2.96
C TYR A 50 4.07 -7.79 3.17
N PHE A 51 3.97 -6.63 3.81
CA PHE A 51 2.72 -5.90 3.97
C PHE A 51 2.99 -4.43 4.27
N LEU A 52 1.94 -3.62 4.16
CA LEU A 52 2.00 -2.19 4.44
C LEU A 52 1.34 -1.93 5.80
N ASN A 53 2.06 -1.27 6.72
CA ASN A 53 1.49 -0.77 7.98
C ASN A 53 1.18 0.72 7.79
N SER A 54 0.06 0.99 7.13
CA SER A 54 -0.17 2.24 6.41
C SER A 54 -0.33 3.46 7.30
N GLY A 55 -0.86 3.29 8.52
CA GLY A 55 -0.91 4.36 9.51
C GLY A 55 0.45 4.80 10.04
N TYR A 56 1.50 4.00 9.80
CA TYR A 56 2.91 4.36 10.03
C TYR A 56 3.64 4.73 8.73
N GLY A 57 3.04 4.53 7.55
CA GLY A 57 3.68 4.76 6.27
C GLY A 57 4.84 3.79 5.97
N THR A 58 4.75 2.55 6.44
CA THR A 58 5.88 1.61 6.37
C THR A 58 5.61 0.38 5.51
N LEU A 59 6.64 -0.03 4.76
CA LEU A 59 6.76 -1.37 4.19
C LEU A 59 7.39 -2.30 5.23
N ASN A 60 6.73 -3.41 5.51
CA ASN A 60 7.13 -4.36 6.55
C ASN A 60 7.29 -5.76 5.98
N ARG A 61 8.12 -6.56 6.65
CA ARG A 61 8.25 -8.01 6.46
C ARG A 61 7.86 -8.73 7.75
N TRP A 62 7.07 -9.80 7.63
CA TRP A 62 6.75 -10.69 8.75
C TRP A 62 7.72 -11.87 8.82
N HIS A 63 8.18 -12.19 10.02
CA HIS A 63 9.10 -13.29 10.31
C HIS A 63 8.34 -14.45 10.96
N PRO A 64 8.01 -15.53 10.23
CA PRO A 64 7.16 -16.60 10.74
C PRO A 64 7.74 -17.35 11.93
N GLN A 65 9.07 -17.45 12.03
CA GLN A 65 9.74 -18.22 13.10
C GLN A 65 9.62 -17.54 14.46
N THR A 66 9.62 -16.20 14.48
CA THR A 66 9.56 -15.39 15.70
C THR A 66 8.19 -14.77 15.92
N GLY A 67 7.33 -14.74 14.90
CA GLY A 67 6.09 -13.98 14.90
C GLY A 67 6.29 -12.47 14.87
N SER A 68 7.53 -11.99 14.71
CA SER A 68 7.86 -10.57 14.74
C SER A 68 7.78 -9.93 13.34
N THR A 69 7.90 -8.60 13.31
CA THR A 69 7.98 -7.85 12.06
C THR A 69 9.22 -6.99 12.01
N GLU A 70 9.67 -6.73 10.80
CA GLU A 70 10.77 -5.84 10.48
C GLU A 70 10.27 -4.73 9.56
N ILE A 71 10.61 -3.48 9.90
CA ILE A 71 10.37 -2.34 9.02
C ILE A 71 11.46 -2.34 7.95
N ILE A 72 11.06 -2.54 6.70
CA ILE A 72 11.97 -2.50 5.55
C ILE A 72 12.19 -1.06 5.10
N ALA A 73 11.14 -0.23 5.09
CA ALA A 73 11.26 1.18 4.76
C ALA A 73 10.16 2.02 5.40
N GLU A 74 10.53 3.23 5.83
CA GLU A 74 9.59 4.32 6.10
C GLU A 74 9.43 5.17 4.83
N LEU A 75 8.18 5.47 4.45
CA LEU A 75 7.86 6.17 3.21
C LEU A 75 7.01 7.41 3.51
N PRO A 76 7.17 8.51 2.74
CA PRO A 76 6.53 9.78 3.00
C PRO A 76 5.09 9.82 2.45
N GLY A 77 4.24 8.88 2.88
CA GLY A 77 2.86 8.79 2.46
C GLY A 77 2.11 7.65 3.15
N PHE A 78 0.78 7.70 3.10
CA PHE A 78 -0.03 6.56 3.52
C PHE A 78 0.12 5.44 2.51
N THR A 79 0.78 4.36 2.89
CA THR A 79 1.17 3.30 1.96
C THR A 79 -0.04 2.44 1.56
N ARG A 80 -0.33 2.31 0.26
CA ARG A 80 -1.39 1.47 -0.30
C ARG A 80 -0.98 0.96 -1.68
N GLY A 81 -1.35 -0.28 -1.99
CA GLY A 81 -0.88 -0.96 -3.19
C GLY A 81 0.56 -1.42 -3.02
N LEU A 82 0.77 -2.73 -3.19
CA LEU A 82 2.08 -3.36 -3.12
C LEU A 82 2.17 -4.44 -4.18
N ASP A 83 3.24 -4.36 -4.97
CA ASP A 83 3.70 -5.45 -5.80
C ASP A 83 5.22 -5.56 -5.79
N CYS A 84 5.73 -6.74 -6.11
CA CYS A 84 7.15 -7.04 -6.03
C CYS A 84 7.66 -7.64 -7.34
N TRP A 85 8.82 -7.18 -7.80
CA TRP A 85 9.44 -7.66 -9.03
C TRP A 85 10.96 -7.48 -8.98
N GLU A 86 11.70 -8.48 -9.46
CA GLU A 86 13.18 -8.48 -9.52
C GLU A 86 13.87 -7.93 -8.26
N GLY A 87 13.48 -8.40 -7.07
CA GLY A 87 14.07 -7.99 -5.79
C GLY A 87 13.66 -6.59 -5.29
N HIS A 88 12.69 -5.95 -5.93
CA HIS A 88 12.19 -4.63 -5.56
C HIS A 88 10.72 -4.69 -5.14
N ALA A 89 10.34 -3.86 -4.18
CA ALA A 89 8.96 -3.56 -3.84
C ALA A 89 8.53 -2.22 -4.43
N PHE A 90 7.36 -2.22 -5.06
CA PHE A 90 6.71 -1.04 -5.63
C PHE A 90 5.53 -0.70 -4.74
N VAL A 91 5.61 0.46 -4.07
CA VAL A 91 4.68 0.86 -3.01
C VAL A 91 3.96 2.12 -3.42
N GLY A 92 2.63 2.07 -3.49
CA GLY A 92 1.83 3.26 -3.73
C GLY A 92 1.74 4.10 -2.46
N LEU A 93 1.72 5.41 -2.63
CA LEU A 93 1.66 6.41 -1.57
C LEU A 93 0.47 7.32 -1.80
N SER A 94 -0.32 7.54 -0.76
CA SER A 94 -1.45 8.47 -0.75
C SER A 94 -1.19 9.64 0.18
N GLN A 95 -1.79 10.78 -0.15
CA GLN A 95 -1.97 11.87 0.81
C GLN A 95 -3.09 11.50 1.79
N VAL A 96 -3.05 12.08 2.99
CA VAL A 96 -4.10 11.88 4.01
C VAL A 96 -4.73 13.23 4.31
N ARG A 97 -5.91 13.49 3.74
CA ARG A 97 -6.59 14.80 3.85
C ARG A 97 -7.86 14.80 4.70
N GLU A 98 -8.52 13.66 4.87
CA GLU A 98 -9.71 13.57 5.73
C GLU A 98 -9.35 13.23 7.18
N THR A 99 -9.55 14.20 8.09
CA THR A 99 -9.36 14.03 9.54
C THR A 99 -10.33 13.01 10.16
N ALA A 100 -11.55 12.87 9.64
CA ALA A 100 -12.56 11.99 10.23
C ALA A 100 -12.16 10.49 10.12
N VAL A 101 -11.66 10.07 8.96
CA VAL A 101 -11.29 8.67 8.72
C VAL A 101 -9.87 8.38 9.18
N PHE A 102 -8.93 9.31 9.00
CA PHE A 102 -7.49 9.07 9.23
C PHE A 102 -6.89 9.82 10.41
N GLY A 103 -7.66 10.61 11.15
CA GLY A 103 -7.17 11.26 12.37
C GLY A 103 -6.83 10.26 13.48
N GLY A 104 -5.80 10.54 14.25
CA GLY A 104 -5.30 9.68 15.33
C GLY A 104 -4.31 8.61 14.85
N LEU A 105 -3.75 8.76 13.64
CA LEU A 105 -2.73 7.85 13.13
C LEU A 105 -1.32 8.39 13.43
N PRO A 106 -0.32 7.52 13.61
CA PRO A 106 1.08 7.94 13.77
C PRO A 106 1.58 8.90 12.68
N LEU A 107 1.12 8.74 11.43
CA LEU A 107 1.46 9.62 10.32
C LEU A 107 0.93 11.06 10.46
N ASP A 108 -0.06 11.34 11.33
CA ASP A 108 -0.60 12.69 11.49
C ASP A 108 0.47 13.71 11.93
N GLU A 109 1.47 13.27 12.69
CA GLU A 109 2.61 14.11 13.11
C GLU A 109 3.40 14.68 11.92
N ARG A 110 3.37 13.98 10.78
CA ARG A 110 4.09 14.33 9.55
C ARG A 110 3.14 14.58 8.39
N ARG A 111 1.86 14.88 8.65
CA ARG A 111 0.79 14.98 7.64
C ARG A 111 1.11 15.90 6.46
N ASN A 112 1.71 17.06 6.74
CA ASN A 112 2.06 18.06 5.72
C ASN A 112 3.21 17.60 4.80
N GLN A 113 3.89 16.51 5.14
CA GLN A 113 4.98 15.93 4.37
C GLN A 113 4.53 14.72 3.55
N LEU A 114 3.28 14.27 3.70
CA LEU A 114 2.74 13.13 2.97
C LEU A 114 2.50 13.50 1.50
N ARG A 115 2.94 12.63 0.59
CA ARG A 115 2.87 12.85 -0.86
C ARG A 115 2.18 11.68 -1.54
N CYS A 116 1.47 11.98 -2.62
CA CYS A 116 0.85 10.96 -3.47
C CYS A 116 1.83 10.55 -4.57
N GLY A 117 2.03 9.26 -4.77
CA GLY A 117 3.03 8.77 -5.71
C GLY A 117 3.32 7.28 -5.62
N LEU A 118 4.48 6.90 -6.13
CA LEU A 118 5.01 5.55 -6.11
C LEU A 118 6.44 5.59 -5.55
N ALA A 119 6.77 4.65 -4.66
CA ALA A 119 8.11 4.40 -4.16
C ALA A 119 8.62 3.04 -4.65
N ILE A 120 9.91 2.95 -4.95
CA ILE A 120 10.60 1.72 -5.30
C ILE A 120 11.65 1.44 -4.24
N VAL A 121 11.53 0.30 -3.55
CA VAL A 121 12.42 -0.10 -2.45
C VAL A 121 13.15 -1.38 -2.84
N ASN A 122 14.48 -1.39 -2.69
CA ASN A 122 15.27 -2.61 -2.84
C ASN A 122 15.08 -3.48 -1.58
N LEU A 123 14.59 -4.71 -1.75
CA LEU A 123 14.24 -5.59 -0.64
C LEU A 123 15.46 -6.23 0.06
N ALA A 124 16.61 -6.27 -0.60
CA ALA A 124 17.84 -6.81 -0.02
C ALA A 124 18.59 -5.78 0.82
N THR A 125 18.57 -4.51 0.40
CA THR A 125 19.31 -3.43 1.08
C THR A 125 18.42 -2.51 1.91
N SER A 126 17.10 -2.66 1.84
CA SER A 126 16.12 -1.77 2.48
C SER A 126 16.22 -0.31 2.01
N GLN A 127 16.85 -0.06 0.85
CA GLN A 127 17.04 1.29 0.33
C GLN A 127 15.87 1.73 -0.54
N LEU A 128 15.42 2.98 -0.34
CA LEU A 128 14.55 3.67 -1.27
C LEU A 128 15.34 4.02 -2.54
N VAL A 129 15.07 3.30 -3.63
CA VAL A 129 15.78 3.43 -4.91
C VAL A 129 15.29 4.64 -5.70
N ALA A 130 13.97 4.82 -5.77
CA ALA A 130 13.36 5.89 -6.55
C ALA A 130 11.98 6.25 -6.02
N THR A 131 11.53 7.45 -6.37
CA THR A 131 10.17 7.91 -6.15
C THR A 131 9.63 8.60 -7.39
N PHE A 132 8.33 8.46 -7.61
CA PHE A 132 7.56 9.18 -8.61
C PHE A 132 6.40 9.88 -7.89
N TRP A 133 6.13 11.13 -8.24
CA TRP A 133 5.15 11.95 -7.54
C TRP A 133 4.05 12.43 -8.48
N PHE A 134 2.81 12.31 -8.02
CA PHE A 134 1.69 13.00 -8.66
C PHE A 134 1.65 14.45 -8.15
N ASN A 135 1.88 15.40 -9.05
CA ASN A 135 1.89 16.82 -8.69
C ASN A 135 0.47 17.41 -8.61
N SER A 136 -0.50 16.81 -9.31
CA SER A 136 -1.91 17.22 -9.31
C SER A 136 -2.82 16.08 -9.79
N GLY A 137 -4.13 16.21 -9.57
CA GLY A 137 -5.17 15.32 -10.09
C GLY A 137 -5.30 13.96 -9.39
N VAL A 138 -4.23 13.44 -8.79
CA VAL A 138 -4.22 12.16 -8.07
C VAL A 138 -3.70 12.35 -6.66
N GLU A 139 -4.54 12.03 -5.67
CA GLU A 139 -4.22 12.20 -4.25
C GLU A 139 -4.13 10.88 -3.49
N GLU A 140 -4.68 9.81 -4.07
CA GLU A 140 -4.67 8.48 -3.49
C GLU A 140 -4.25 7.43 -4.52
N VAL A 141 -3.42 6.49 -4.08
CA VAL A 141 -3.14 5.24 -4.78
C VAL A 141 -3.84 4.12 -4.03
N PHE A 142 -4.61 3.28 -4.73
CA PHE A 142 -5.31 2.15 -4.11
C PHE A 142 -4.59 0.82 -4.34
N ALA A 143 -4.00 0.65 -5.52
CA ALA A 143 -3.33 -0.56 -5.94
C ALA A 143 -2.12 -0.24 -6.80
N VAL A 144 -1.13 -1.13 -6.74
CA VAL A 144 0.04 -1.15 -7.61
C VAL A 144 0.16 -2.55 -8.16
N SER A 145 0.44 -2.65 -9.46
CA SER A 145 0.77 -3.91 -10.12
C SER A 145 1.90 -3.66 -11.11
N VAL A 146 2.90 -4.54 -11.09
CA VAL A 146 3.99 -4.55 -12.04
C VAL A 146 3.60 -5.47 -13.21
N LEU A 147 3.78 -4.98 -14.44
CA LEU A 147 3.50 -5.74 -15.68
C LEU A 147 4.82 -5.99 -16.44
N PRO A 148 5.56 -7.07 -16.13
CA PRO A 148 6.83 -7.35 -16.78
C PRO A 148 6.67 -7.54 -18.29
N GLY A 149 7.59 -6.97 -19.06
CA GLY A 149 7.61 -7.10 -20.53
C GLY A 149 6.61 -6.20 -21.28
N TYR A 150 5.68 -5.55 -20.59
CA TYR A 150 4.76 -4.59 -21.19
C TYR A 150 5.34 -3.18 -21.14
N ARG A 151 5.16 -2.44 -22.24
CA ARG A 151 5.52 -1.01 -22.34
C ARG A 151 4.30 -0.25 -22.80
N ASN A 152 4.04 0.91 -22.19
CA ASN A 152 2.94 1.81 -22.54
C ASN A 152 1.55 1.12 -22.51
N PRO A 153 1.11 0.60 -21.35
CA PRO A 153 -0.22 -0.01 -21.26
C PRO A 153 -1.30 1.02 -21.60
N ALA A 154 -2.28 0.59 -22.39
CA ALA A 154 -3.53 1.30 -22.58
C ALA A 154 -4.51 0.81 -21.50
N LEU A 155 -4.97 1.72 -20.65
CA LEU A 155 -5.93 1.42 -19.60
C LEU A 155 -7.31 1.91 -20.01
N ILE A 156 -8.32 1.07 -19.86
CA ILE A 156 -9.73 1.39 -20.09
C ILE A 156 -10.40 1.48 -18.71
N GLY A 157 -11.30 2.46 -18.54
CA GLY A 157 -12.08 2.62 -17.32
C GLY A 157 -12.94 1.39 -16.98
N PRO A 158 -13.39 1.26 -15.73
CA PRO A 158 -14.10 0.08 -15.24
C PRO A 158 -15.49 -0.13 -15.87
N ASP A 159 -16.12 0.92 -16.40
CA ASP A 159 -17.42 0.87 -17.07
C ASP A 159 -17.27 1.06 -18.59
N THR A 160 -16.87 -0.01 -19.29
CA THR A 160 -16.68 0.02 -20.75
C THR A 160 -17.97 0.28 -21.53
N ASP A 161 -19.13 0.05 -20.91
CA ASP A 161 -20.43 0.08 -21.56
C ASP A 161 -21.19 1.40 -21.37
N LEU A 162 -20.85 2.20 -20.33
CA LEU A 162 -21.60 3.42 -19.96
C LEU A 162 -21.03 4.72 -20.52
N ASP A 163 -19.71 4.79 -20.79
CA ASP A 163 -19.05 6.08 -21.03
C ASP A 163 -19.21 6.61 -22.46
N GLY A 164 -19.76 5.83 -23.41
CA GLY A 164 -19.95 6.22 -24.82
C GLY A 164 -18.66 6.59 -25.58
N THR A 165 -17.52 6.64 -24.90
CA THR A 165 -16.17 6.91 -25.36
C THR A 165 -15.20 6.13 -24.46
N GLN A 166 -14.27 5.39 -25.05
CA GLN A 166 -13.23 4.73 -24.27
C GLN A 166 -12.30 5.80 -23.70
N SER A 167 -12.38 6.07 -22.39
CA SER A 167 -11.33 6.84 -21.71
C SER A 167 -10.08 5.98 -21.66
N VAL A 168 -9.23 6.09 -22.70
CA VAL A 168 -7.95 5.43 -22.78
C VAL A 168 -6.89 6.31 -22.15
N TRP A 169 -6.34 5.88 -21.02
CA TRP A 169 -5.14 6.47 -20.47
C TRP A 169 -3.94 5.76 -21.07
N MET A 170 -3.12 6.49 -21.83
CA MET A 170 -1.85 5.97 -22.33
C MET A 170 -0.71 6.51 -21.49
N VAL A 171 0.11 5.60 -20.97
CA VAL A 171 1.41 5.98 -20.41
C VAL A 171 2.32 6.36 -21.59
N PRO A 172 2.80 7.61 -21.68
CA PRO A 172 3.63 8.04 -22.80
C PRO A 172 4.94 7.25 -22.84
N SER A 173 5.45 7.00 -24.05
CA SER A 173 6.76 6.38 -24.23
C SER A 173 7.84 7.25 -23.58
N LEU A 174 8.78 6.60 -22.89
CA LEU A 174 10.02 7.27 -22.46
C LEU A 174 10.69 7.86 -23.71
N ILE A 175 10.85 9.18 -23.75
CA ILE A 175 11.67 9.85 -24.75
C ILE A 175 13.11 9.44 -24.42
N VAL A 176 13.68 8.57 -25.25
CA VAL A 176 15.10 8.20 -25.21
C VAL A 176 15.87 9.15 -26.10
#